data_AF-A0A3R7WSJ4-F1
#
_entry.id   AF-A0A3R7WSJ4-F1
#
_cell.length_a   1.000
_cell.length_b   1.000
_cell.length_c   1.000
_cell.angle_alpha   90.00
_cell.angle_beta   90.00
_cell.angle_gamma   90.00
#
_symmetry.space_group_name_H-M   'P 1'
#
loop_
_entity.id
_entity.type
_entity.pdbx_description
1 polymer ?
#
loop_
_entity_poly.entity_id
_entity_poly.type
_entity_poly.pdbx_seq_one_letter_code
_entity_poly.pdbx_strand_id
1 'polypeptide(L)' 'METRDNFAAAFWDKFRDTAAEDIINVNETSVYYDMPPGKTLALIGGSSKVDTSQKHSDRMTAVLTNR' A
#
# COMPACT_ATOMS: atom_id res chain seq x y z
N MET A 1 -24.73 -1.26 -2.08
CA MET A 1 -24.48 -2.19 -3.21
C MET A 1 -24.69 -1.45 -4.53
N GLU A 2 -25.83 -0.79 -4.70
CA GLU A 2 -26.20 0.01 -5.88
C GLU A 2 -25.13 0.98 -6.42
N THR A 3 -24.43 1.75 -5.58
CA THR A 3 -23.42 2.72 -6.05
C THR A 3 -22.24 2.09 -6.78
N ARG A 4 -21.73 0.96 -6.29
CA ARG A 4 -20.60 0.26 -6.91
C ARG A 4 -21.01 -0.33 -8.25
N ASP A 5 -22.19 -0.94 -8.29
CA ASP A 5 -22.66 -1.66 -9.47
C ASP A 5 -23.06 -0.67 -10.59
N ASN A 6 -23.65 0.48 -10.23
CA ASN A 6 -23.91 1.58 -11.17
C ASN A 6 -22.62 2.17 -11.75
N PHE A 7 -21.59 2.37 -10.91
CA PHE A 7 -20.28 2.82 -11.38
C PHE A 7 -19.65 1.81 -12.35
N ALA A 8 -19.67 0.52 -12.00
CA ALA A 8 -19.11 -0.52 -12.85
C ALA A 8 -19.83 -0.59 -14.21
N ALA A 9 -21.17 -0.49 -14.23
CA ALA A 9 -21.94 -0.46 -15.46
C ALA A 9 -21.55 0.74 -16.35
N ALA A 10 -21.49 1.94 -15.78
CA ALA A 10 -21.12 3.15 -16.53
C ALA A 10 -19.65 3.12 -17.01
N PHE A 11 -18.74 2.58 -16.21
CA PHE A 11 -17.33 2.43 -16.58
C PHE A 11 -17.20 1.50 -17.79
N TRP A 12 -17.82 0.31 -17.73
CA TRP A 12 -17.73 -0.66 -18.81
C TRP A 12 -18.57 -0.29 -20.02
N ASP A 13 -19.62 0.51 -19.90
CA ASP A 13 -20.33 1.07 -21.06
C ASP A 13 -19.39 1.97 -21.88
N LYS A 14 -18.54 2.76 -21.20
CA LYS A 14 -17.62 3.70 -21.85
C LYS A 14 -16.33 3.07 -22.38
N PHE A 15 -15.79 2.08 -21.68
CA PHE A 15 -14.43 1.56 -21.94
C PHE A 15 -14.40 0.10 -22.39
N ARG A 16 -15.53 -0.50 -22.79
CA ARG A 16 -15.61 -1.91 -23.21
C ARG A 16 -14.62 -2.27 -24.32
N ASP A 17 -14.42 -1.36 -25.26
CA ASP A 17 -13.60 -1.60 -26.45
C ASP A 17 -12.11 -1.24 -26.23
N THR A 18 -11.77 -0.73 -25.04
CA THR A 18 -10.39 -0.44 -24.65
C THR A 18 -9.66 -1.75 -24.37
N ALA A 19 -8.46 -1.94 -24.93
CA ALA A 19 -7.64 -3.10 -24.64
C ALA A 19 -7.28 -3.13 -23.15
N ALA A 20 -7.26 -4.32 -22.54
CA ALA A 20 -7.01 -4.45 -21.10
C ALA A 20 -5.65 -3.86 -20.68
N GLU A 21 -4.64 -3.92 -21.55
CA GLU A 21 -3.31 -3.35 -21.36
C GLU A 21 -3.28 -1.81 -21.31
N ASP A 22 -4.31 -1.16 -21.86
CA ASP A 22 -4.48 0.29 -21.84
C ASP A 22 -5.25 0.77 -20.59
N ILE A 23 -5.86 -0.14 -19.83
CA ILE A 23 -6.56 0.17 -18.57
C ILE A 23 -5.59 0.06 -17.40
N ILE A 24 -5.08 1.20 -16.93
CA ILE A 24 -4.12 1.25 -15.84
C ILE A 24 -4.82 1.57 -14.51
N ASN A 25 -4.73 0.67 -13.54
CA ASN A 25 -5.24 0.95 -12.20
C ASN A 25 -4.20 1.73 -11.39
N VAL A 26 -4.56 2.93 -10.94
CA VAL A 26 -3.70 3.77 -10.12
C VAL A 26 -4.20 3.77 -8.68
N ASN A 27 -3.32 3.55 -7.72
CA ASN A 27 -3.62 3.77 -6.30
C ASN A 27 -2.52 4.58 -5.62
N GLU A 28 -2.86 5.23 -4.51
CA GLU A 28 -1.91 5.83 -3.60
C GLU A 28 -1.74 4.91 -2.38
N THR A 29 -0.48 4.62 -2.02
CA THR A 29 -0.16 3.84 -0.81
C THR A 29 0.86 4.57 0.05
N SER A 30 0.67 4.53 1.36
CA SER A 30 1.61 5.09 2.33
C SER A 30 2.77 4.11 2.57
N VAL A 31 4.00 4.58 2.38
CA VAL A 31 5.23 3.85 2.66
C VAL A 31 5.87 4.46 3.91
N TYR A 32 5.93 3.69 4.99
CA TYR A 32 6.50 4.13 6.27
C TYR A 32 8.01 3.89 6.29
N TYR A 33 8.79 4.86 6.76
CA TYR A 33 10.25 4.72 6.83
C TYR A 33 10.69 3.67 7.86
N ASP A 34 10.11 3.70 9.06
CA ASP A 34 10.28 2.58 9.99
C ASP A 34 9.27 1.49 9.62
N MET A 35 9.73 0.50 8.87
CA MET A 35 9.25 -0.85 9.09
C MET A 35 10.01 -1.36 10.32
N PRO A 36 9.40 -1.38 11.52
CA PRO A 36 10.11 -1.81 12.72
C PRO A 36 10.75 -3.17 12.45
N PRO A 37 12.04 -3.35 12.76
CA PRO A 37 12.74 -4.58 12.43
C PRO A 37 11.98 -5.75 13.05
N GLY A 38 11.64 -6.75 12.24
CA GLY A 38 10.85 -7.90 12.70
C GLY A 38 11.55 -8.71 13.80
N LYS A 39 12.85 -8.50 14.01
CA LYS A 39 13.67 -9.07 15.09
C LYS A 39 14.75 -8.07 15.52
N THR A 40 14.92 -7.91 16.82
CA THR A 40 16.09 -7.24 17.41
C THR A 40 17.10 -8.30 17.82
N LEU A 41 18.28 -8.31 17.18
CA LEU A 41 19.36 -9.24 17.53
C LEU A 41 20.15 -8.70 18.73
N ALA A 42 20.52 -9.58 19.65
CA ALA A 42 21.39 -9.28 20.78
C ALA A 42 22.46 -10.37 20.91
N LEU A 43 23.57 -10.04 21.57
CA LEU A 43 24.63 -11.01 21.90
C LEU A 43 24.08 -12.13 22.79
N ILE A 44 24.70 -13.31 22.74
CA ILE A 44 24.32 -14.45 23.60
C ILE A 44 24.49 -14.04 25.08
N GLY A 45 23.39 -14.06 25.84
CA GLY A 45 23.35 -13.57 27.23
C GLY A 45 23.12 -12.06 27.39
N GLY A 46 23.02 -11.31 26.30
CA GLY A 46 22.71 -9.88 26.29
C GLY A 46 21.21 -9.58 26.22
N SER A 47 20.83 -8.33 26.50
CA SER A 47 19.46 -7.84 26.39
C SER A 47 19.13 -7.40 24.96
N SER A 48 17.98 -7.81 24.44
CA SER A 48 17.41 -7.32 23.17
C SER A 48 16.37 -6.21 23.37
N LYS A 49 16.33 -5.61 24.57
CA LYS A 49 15.36 -4.58 24.93
C LYS A 49 15.52 -3.35 24.03
N VAL A 50 14.40 -2.88 23.48
CA VAL A 50 14.32 -1.63 22.72
C VAL A 50 14.01 -0.50 23.71
N ASP A 51 14.91 0.48 23.82
CA ASP A 51 14.78 1.57 24.80
C ASP A 51 13.84 2.69 24.33
N THR A 52 13.71 2.89 23.02
CA THR A 52 12.83 3.89 22.40
C THR A 52 12.05 3.26 21.26
N SER A 53 10.75 3.52 21.21
CA SER A 53 9.90 3.11 20.10
C SER A 53 9.09 4.30 19.60
N GLN A 54 8.95 4.40 18.29
CA GLN A 54 8.13 5.41 17.63
C GLN A 54 7.02 4.71 16.86
N LYS A 55 5.77 4.95 17.26
CA LYS A 55 4.59 4.31 16.62
C LYS A 55 4.26 4.93 15.26
N HIS A 56 4.67 6.19 15.05
CA HIS A 56 4.35 6.98 13.86
C HIS A 56 5.65 7.50 13.29
N SER A 57 6.31 6.65 12.52
CA SER A 57 7.41 7.08 11.67
C SER A 57 6.89 8.01 10.58
N ASP A 58 7.78 8.87 10.09
CA ASP A 58 7.53 9.63 8.88
C ASP A 58 7.14 8.66 7.76
N ARG A 59 6.31 9.13 6.84
CA ARG A 59 5.82 8.34 5.71
C ARG A 59 5.92 9.14 4.43
N MET A 60 6.18 8.44 3.35
CA MET A 60 6.03 8.96 1.99
C MET A 60 4.76 8.40 1.39
N THR A 61 4.09 9.18 0.55
CA THR A 61 3.01 8.68 -0.27
C THR A 61 3.56 8.35 -1.65
N ALA A 62 3.26 7.14 -2.13
CA ALA A 62 3.64 6.70 -3.46
C ALA A 62 2.38 6.44 -4.27
N VAL A 63 2.33 7.01 -5.47
CA VAL A 63 1.31 6.68 -6.46
C VAL A 63 1.85 5.55 -7.33
N LEU A 64 1.16 4.42 -7.33
CA LEU A 64 1.55 3.20 -8.02
C LEU A 64 0.52 2.83 -9.08
N THR A 65 1.02 2.38 -10.22
CA THR A 65 0.21 1.84 -11.30
C THR A 65 0.31 0.31 -11.29
N ASN A 66 -0.82 -0.38 -11.23
CA ASN A 66 -0.88 -1.82 -11.47
C ASN A 66 -1.18 -2.06 -12.95
N ARG A 67 -0.40 -2.96 -13.56
CA ARG A 67 -0.59 -3.49 -14.91
C ARG A 67 -0.82 -4.99 -14.82
#